data_AF-A0A8X6QRR2-F1
#
_entry.id   AF-A0A8X6QRR2-F1
#
_cell.length_a   1.000
_cell.length_b   1.000
_cell.length_c   1.000
_cell.angle_alpha   90.00
_cell.angle_beta   90.00
_cell.angle_gamma   90.00
#
_symmetry.space_group_name_H-M   'P 1'
#
loop_
_entity.id
_entity.type
_entity.pdbx_description
1 polymer ?
#
loop_
_entity_poly.entity_id
_entity_poly.type
_entity_poly.pdbx_seq_one_letter_code
_entity_poly.pdbx_strand_id
1 'polypeptide(L)'
;MAEYKARRIFAVYTAEMMFDDSSSEDDMYFSQKALYVEPPTRHIDLSTIPQDGSEFIHKSRLLEDLAVEAVIRNPKKSWKVSAKKMARVFSSLAAKLKTSKALGILQKKFPKKTEYFYKKKNDKDWCLFLFGSEICAEIYGKCKKGMEGHLPVLSCVIYFSQVEIQMIIKLIYQWFLMFGMKDEFSMWLYALLACLDKPVDDDFQEFLEEFRSECKKYVKEQNPADKYAYFISVLLAKNFCAN
;
A
#
# COMPACT_ATOMS: atom_id res chain seq x y z
N MET A 1 -3.14 2.55 -26.05
CA MET A 1 -4.16 1.58 -25.63
C MET A 1 -3.78 0.87 -24.30
N ALA A 2 -3.15 1.40 -23.24
CA ALA A 2 -2.94 2.71 -22.59
C ALA A 2 -4.07 3.26 -21.68
N GLU A 3 -5.31 2.79 -21.78
CA GLU A 3 -6.43 3.31 -20.93
C GLU A 3 -6.82 2.40 -19.74
N TYR A 4 -6.33 1.16 -19.67
CA TYR A 4 -6.66 0.23 -18.57
C TYR A 4 -5.70 0.28 -17.36
N LYS A 5 -4.73 1.21 -17.38
CA LYS A 5 -3.99 1.67 -16.19
C LYS A 5 -4.91 2.36 -15.16
N ALA A 6 -6.16 2.66 -15.52
CA ALA A 6 -7.11 3.49 -14.76
C ALA A 6 -7.81 2.80 -13.56
N ARG A 7 -7.47 1.56 -13.19
CA ARG A 7 -7.90 0.94 -11.90
C ARG A 7 -6.73 0.65 -10.94
N ARG A 8 -5.59 1.32 -11.14
CA ARG A 8 -4.37 1.35 -10.30
C ARG A 8 -4.55 1.75 -8.82
N ILE A 9 -5.79 1.89 -8.31
CA ILE A 9 -6.12 2.84 -7.23
C ILE A 9 -6.79 2.22 -5.99
N PHE A 10 -7.08 0.92 -5.92
CA PHE A 10 -7.36 0.31 -4.60
C PHE A 10 -6.05 0.10 -3.81
N ALA A 11 -5.45 1.23 -3.45
CA ALA A 11 -4.38 1.45 -2.50
C ALA A 11 -3.00 0.88 -2.85
N VAL A 12 -2.31 1.41 -3.87
CA VAL A 12 -0.81 1.36 -3.94
C VAL A 12 -0.20 1.76 -2.58
N TYR A 13 -0.93 2.62 -1.90
CA TYR A 13 -0.88 3.02 -0.52
C TYR A 13 -2.25 3.70 -0.33
N THR A 14 -2.99 3.60 0.78
CA THR A 14 -4.06 4.60 1.02
C THR A 14 -3.51 6.02 1.19
N ALA A 15 -2.18 6.18 1.21
CA ALA A 15 -1.43 7.30 0.64
C ALA A 15 0.05 7.04 0.94
N GLU A 16 0.97 7.15 -0.01
CA GLU A 16 2.40 7.27 0.34
C GLU A 16 2.65 8.41 1.36
N MET A 17 1.68 9.27 1.69
CA MET A 17 1.54 10.56 1.03
C MET A 17 0.35 11.40 1.51
N MET A 18 -0.34 11.06 2.62
CA MET A 18 -1.08 12.09 3.37
C MET A 18 -0.05 12.96 4.12
N PHE A 19 0.82 13.65 3.39
CA PHE A 19 1.00 15.08 3.63
C PHE A 19 -0.31 15.72 3.13
N ASP A 20 -1.31 15.78 4.00
CA ASP A 20 -1.56 16.97 4.78
C ASP A 20 -2.75 16.66 5.69
N ASP A 21 -2.60 16.98 6.97
CA ASP A 21 -3.69 16.95 7.92
C ASP A 21 -4.29 18.35 7.91
N SER A 22 -5.29 18.56 7.07
CA SER A 22 -6.36 19.50 7.36
C SER A 22 -7.68 18.72 7.36
N SER A 23 -7.97 18.19 8.55
CA SER A 23 -9.23 18.36 9.29
C SER A 23 -10.59 18.01 8.66
N SER A 24 -11.49 17.67 9.59
CA SER A 24 -12.95 17.55 9.51
C SER A 24 -13.54 16.35 8.77
N GLU A 25 -13.96 15.39 9.59
CA GLU A 25 -15.15 14.57 9.34
C GLU A 25 -16.37 15.50 9.25
N ASP A 26 -16.57 16.09 8.08
CA ASP A 26 -17.82 16.63 7.52
C ASP A 26 -17.41 17.61 6.43
N ASP A 27 -17.13 17.11 5.22
CA ASP A 27 -17.08 17.95 4.04
C ASP A 27 -17.11 17.08 2.78
N MET A 28 -18.32 16.69 2.41
CA MET A 28 -18.65 16.22 1.08
C MET A 28 -18.62 17.42 0.12
N TYR A 29 -17.44 18.00 -0.15
CA TYR A 29 -17.30 19.03 -1.17
C TYR A 29 -17.46 18.40 -2.55
N PHE A 30 -18.65 18.58 -3.12
CA PHE A 30 -18.81 18.73 -4.54
C PHE A 30 -17.90 19.87 -5.00
N SER A 31 -16.66 19.58 -5.44
CA SER A 31 -15.95 20.52 -6.31
C SER A 31 -16.56 20.42 -7.70
N GLN A 32 -17.76 20.95 -7.86
CA GLN A 32 -18.15 21.42 -9.17
C GLN A 32 -17.08 22.43 -9.57
N LYS A 33 -16.32 22.13 -10.62
CA LYS A 33 -15.61 23.15 -11.41
C LYS A 33 -16.68 24.03 -12.06
N ALA A 34 -17.45 24.77 -11.26
CA ALA A 34 -18.70 25.41 -11.66
C ALA A 34 -18.47 26.70 -12.46
N LEU A 35 -17.23 27.14 -12.60
CA LEU A 35 -16.89 28.30 -13.40
C LEU A 35 -15.80 27.92 -14.37
N TYR A 36 -16.20 27.70 -15.63
CA TYR A 36 -15.27 27.83 -16.74
C TYR A 36 -14.77 29.27 -16.73
N VAL A 37 -13.50 29.46 -16.38
CA VAL A 37 -12.84 30.77 -16.42
C VAL A 37 -11.91 30.73 -17.60
N GLU A 38 -12.13 31.67 -18.53
CA GLU A 38 -11.27 31.82 -19.70
C GLU A 38 -9.82 32.09 -19.27
N PRO A 39 -8.84 31.59 -20.03
CA PRO A 39 -7.43 31.87 -19.76
C PRO A 39 -7.20 33.39 -19.74
N PRO A 40 -6.27 33.86 -18.87
CA PRO A 40 -6.06 35.29 -18.70
C PRO A 40 -5.60 35.92 -20.01
N THR A 41 -6.36 36.92 -20.49
CA THR A 41 -6.05 37.67 -21.71
C THR A 41 -5.04 38.79 -21.49
N ARG A 42 -4.73 39.10 -20.21
CA ARG A 42 -3.80 40.14 -19.78
C ARG A 42 -2.91 39.63 -18.64
N HIS A 43 -1.77 40.29 -18.47
CA HIS A 43 -0.88 40.04 -17.34
C HIS A 43 -1.57 40.38 -16.02
N ILE A 44 -1.42 39.51 -15.02
CA ILE A 44 -2.08 39.62 -13.71
C ILE A 44 -1.03 40.02 -12.67
N ASP A 45 -1.18 41.20 -12.09
CA ASP A 45 -0.32 41.70 -11.02
C ASP A 45 -0.97 41.41 -9.65
N LEU A 46 -0.38 40.49 -8.88
CA LEU A 46 -0.87 40.07 -7.56
C LEU A 46 -0.93 41.20 -6.51
N SER A 47 -0.24 42.32 -6.74
CA SER A 47 -0.18 43.45 -5.79
C SER A 47 -1.32 44.46 -5.95
N THR A 48 -2.14 44.32 -7.00
CA THR A 48 -3.24 45.25 -7.30
C THR A 48 -4.61 44.64 -6.98
N ILE A 49 -5.61 45.49 -6.73
CA ILE A 49 -6.99 45.04 -6.53
C ILE A 49 -7.52 44.49 -7.87
N PRO A 50 -8.09 43.27 -7.91
CA PRO A 50 -8.66 42.71 -9.14
C PRO A 50 -9.73 43.63 -9.72
N GLN A 51 -9.69 43.87 -11.04
CA GLN A 51 -10.64 44.77 -11.70
C GLN A 51 -11.95 44.08 -12.09
N ASP A 52 -11.93 42.75 -12.21
CA ASP A 52 -13.09 41.94 -12.54
C ASP A 52 -13.04 40.56 -11.85
N GLY A 53 -14.15 39.82 -11.95
CA GLY A 53 -14.29 38.51 -11.31
C GLY A 53 -13.35 37.44 -11.89
N SER A 54 -12.96 37.56 -13.17
CA SER A 54 -12.04 36.60 -13.79
C SER A 54 -10.61 36.78 -13.28
N GLU A 55 -10.18 38.03 -13.13
CA GLU A 55 -8.88 38.39 -12.56
C GLU A 55 -8.82 38.01 -11.07
N PHE A 56 -9.91 38.18 -10.32
CA PHE A 56 -9.98 37.70 -8.94
C PHE A 56 -9.73 36.19 -8.86
N ILE A 57 -10.40 35.39 -9.68
CA ILE A 57 -10.25 33.93 -9.65
C ILE A 57 -8.82 33.52 -10.02
N HIS A 58 -8.22 34.16 -11.02
CA HIS A 58 -6.84 33.87 -11.41
C HIS A 58 -5.83 34.31 -10.34
N LYS A 59 -6.03 35.47 -9.70
CA LYS A 59 -5.20 35.92 -8.56
C LYS A 59 -5.28 34.97 -7.37
N SER A 60 -6.49 34.50 -7.02
CA SER A 60 -6.68 33.53 -5.94
C SER A 60 -5.97 32.21 -6.23
N ARG A 61 -6.07 31.68 -7.46
CA ARG A 61 -5.35 30.46 -7.85
C ARG A 61 -3.83 30.60 -7.75
N LEU A 62 -3.29 31.72 -8.23
CA LEU A 62 -1.85 32.00 -8.15
C LEU A 62 -1.36 32.15 -6.70
N LEU A 63 -2.17 32.73 -5.81
CA LEU A 63 -1.85 32.84 -4.39
C LEU A 63 -1.94 31.49 -3.66
N GLU A 64 -2.89 30.64 -4.03
CA GLU A 64 -2.99 29.26 -3.52
C GLU A 64 -1.74 28.45 -3.92
N ASP A 65 -1.31 28.53 -5.17
CA ASP A 65 -0.11 27.84 -5.66
C ASP A 65 1.15 28.29 -4.89
N LEU A 66 1.27 29.59 -4.58
CA LEU A 66 2.38 30.14 -3.78
C LEU A 66 2.32 29.74 -2.29
N ALA A 67 1.12 29.58 -1.74
CA ALA A 67 0.93 29.19 -0.33
C ALA A 67 1.29 27.71 -0.08
N VAL A 68 1.10 26.84 -1.06
CA VAL A 68 1.42 25.40 -0.98
C VAL A 68 2.93 25.16 -0.82
N GLU A 69 3.79 26.02 -1.36
CA GLU A 69 5.25 25.85 -1.26
C GLU A 69 5.83 26.14 0.14
N ALA A 70 5.13 26.89 1.00
CA ALA A 70 5.67 27.35 2.28
C ALA A 70 5.49 26.37 3.47
N VAL A 71 4.74 25.28 3.33
CA VAL A 71 4.40 24.36 4.44
C VAL A 71 5.17 23.04 4.37
N ILE A 72 6.50 23.07 4.45
CA ILE A 72 7.31 21.85 4.63
C ILE A 72 7.52 21.60 6.12
N ARG A 73 6.52 20.97 6.77
CA ARG A 73 6.62 20.51 8.17
C ARG A 73 7.47 19.22 8.28
N ASN A 74 8.25 19.14 9.34
CA ASN A 74 9.29 18.14 9.60
C ASN A 74 8.74 16.68 9.69
N PRO A 75 9.03 15.76 8.73
CA PRO A 75 8.30 14.49 8.55
C PRO A 75 8.68 13.33 9.51
N LYS A 76 9.72 13.47 10.34
CA LYS A 76 10.33 12.32 11.05
C LYS A 76 9.46 11.70 12.16
N LYS A 77 8.48 12.42 12.74
CA LYS A 77 7.61 11.93 13.84
C LYS A 77 6.23 11.43 13.37
N SER A 78 5.82 11.74 12.13
CA SER A 78 4.46 11.51 11.63
C SER A 78 4.16 10.03 11.33
N TRP A 79 5.11 9.33 10.71
CA TRP A 79 4.85 7.99 10.17
C TRP A 79 4.68 6.89 11.23
N LYS A 80 5.29 7.03 12.43
CA LYS A 80 5.09 6.09 13.55
C LYS A 80 3.67 6.14 14.13
N VAL A 81 3.08 7.34 14.18
CA VAL A 81 1.68 7.54 14.58
C VAL A 81 0.76 6.98 13.50
N SER A 82 1.08 7.25 12.23
CA SER A 82 0.37 6.71 11.07
C SER A 82 0.36 5.17 11.06
N ALA A 83 1.49 4.52 11.34
CA ALA A 83 1.58 3.05 11.43
C ALA A 83 0.59 2.46 12.44
N LYS A 84 0.45 3.09 13.61
CA LYS A 84 -0.50 2.67 14.64
C LYS A 84 -1.96 2.83 14.21
N LYS A 85 -2.30 3.89 13.46
CA LYS A 85 -3.64 4.15 12.90
C LYS A 85 -3.95 3.15 11.79
N MET A 86 -3.02 2.93 10.87
CA MET A 86 -3.14 1.95 9.78
C MET A 86 -3.32 0.52 10.29
N ALA A 87 -2.64 0.13 11.37
CA ALA A 87 -2.85 -1.19 11.98
C ALA A 87 -4.29 -1.41 12.49
N ARG A 88 -5.02 -0.34 12.88
CA ARG A 88 -6.46 -0.42 13.24
C ARG A 88 -7.35 -0.54 12.01
N VAL A 89 -7.04 0.25 10.96
CA VAL A 89 -7.76 0.17 9.67
C VAL A 89 -7.63 -1.23 9.10
N PHE A 90 -6.43 -1.80 9.15
CA PHE A 90 -6.15 -3.18 8.75
C PHE A 90 -7.05 -4.19 9.46
N SER A 91 -7.21 -4.11 10.79
CA SER A 91 -8.09 -5.04 11.52
C SER A 91 -9.53 -5.01 11.00
N SER A 92 -10.05 -3.81 10.70
CA SER A 92 -11.40 -3.67 10.16
C SER A 92 -11.53 -4.20 8.73
N LEU A 93 -10.50 -4.02 7.91
CA LEU A 93 -10.46 -4.55 6.54
C LEU A 93 -10.37 -6.08 6.54
N ALA A 94 -9.47 -6.65 7.34
CA ALA A 94 -9.33 -8.09 7.52
C ALA A 94 -10.66 -8.72 8.00
N ALA A 95 -11.36 -8.08 8.95
CA ALA A 95 -12.66 -8.54 9.42
C ALA A 95 -13.72 -8.54 8.30
N LYS A 96 -13.78 -7.49 7.46
CA LYS A 96 -14.70 -7.41 6.31
C LYS A 96 -14.44 -8.51 5.29
N LEU A 97 -13.17 -8.78 4.99
CA LEU A 97 -12.76 -9.82 4.05
C LEU A 97 -13.15 -11.22 4.52
N LYS A 98 -13.21 -11.47 5.83
CA LYS A 98 -13.52 -12.79 6.40
C LYS A 98 -14.99 -13.15 6.44
N THR A 99 -15.90 -12.21 6.12
CA THR A 99 -17.32 -12.55 6.11
C THR A 99 -17.59 -13.55 4.98
N SER A 100 -18.03 -14.78 5.33
CA SER A 100 -18.28 -15.87 4.38
C SER A 100 -19.20 -15.45 3.22
N LYS A 101 -20.19 -14.60 3.50
CA LYS A 101 -21.03 -13.97 2.47
C LYS A 101 -20.25 -13.07 1.52
N ALA A 102 -19.33 -12.23 2.01
CA ALA A 102 -18.51 -11.38 1.16
C ALA A 102 -17.53 -12.19 0.32
N LEU A 103 -16.87 -13.22 0.88
CA LEU A 103 -15.97 -14.08 0.11
C LEU A 103 -16.71 -14.78 -1.04
N GLY A 104 -17.89 -15.35 -0.78
CA GLY A 104 -18.71 -15.96 -1.83
C GLY A 104 -19.13 -14.97 -2.92
N ILE A 105 -19.48 -13.74 -2.56
CA ILE A 105 -19.82 -12.68 -3.52
C ILE A 105 -18.58 -12.27 -4.33
N LEU A 106 -17.42 -12.12 -3.67
CA LEU A 106 -16.17 -11.73 -4.31
C LEU A 106 -15.68 -12.81 -5.28
N GLN A 107 -15.73 -14.08 -4.89
CA GLN A 107 -15.33 -15.20 -5.75
C GLN A 107 -16.27 -15.35 -6.96
N LYS A 108 -17.58 -15.05 -6.81
CA LYS A 108 -18.52 -14.98 -7.94
C LYS A 108 -18.21 -13.79 -8.86
N LYS A 109 -17.85 -12.65 -8.29
CA LYS A 109 -17.53 -11.42 -9.04
C LYS A 109 -16.19 -11.50 -9.78
N PHE A 110 -15.23 -12.25 -9.24
CA PHE A 110 -13.88 -12.35 -9.76
C PHE A 110 -13.47 -13.80 -10.04
N PRO A 111 -14.10 -14.53 -10.97
CA PRO A 111 -13.86 -15.96 -11.18
C PRO A 111 -12.38 -16.34 -11.25
N LYS A 112 -12.02 -17.49 -10.65
CA LYS A 112 -10.64 -17.98 -10.60
C LYS A 112 -10.09 -18.15 -12.01
N LYS A 113 -9.22 -17.23 -12.42
CA LYS A 113 -8.45 -17.37 -13.65
C LYS A 113 -7.37 -18.41 -13.43
N THR A 114 -7.56 -19.59 -14.02
CA THR A 114 -6.71 -20.77 -13.87
C THR A 114 -5.24 -20.48 -14.21
N GLU A 115 -4.98 -19.58 -15.16
CA GLU A 115 -3.63 -19.22 -15.60
C GLU A 115 -2.70 -18.74 -14.46
N TYR A 116 -3.24 -18.12 -13.40
CA TYR A 116 -2.41 -17.62 -12.31
C TYR A 116 -2.04 -18.67 -11.28
N PHE A 117 -2.81 -19.75 -11.12
CA PHE A 117 -2.70 -20.62 -9.94
C PHE A 117 -2.10 -22.00 -10.26
N TYR A 118 -2.36 -22.54 -11.44
CA TYR A 118 -1.83 -23.84 -11.83
C TYR A 118 -0.45 -23.67 -12.47
N LYS A 119 0.62 -23.60 -11.66
CA LYS A 119 2.02 -23.84 -12.09
C LYS A 119 3.11 -23.66 -11.03
N LYS A 120 2.81 -23.08 -9.85
CA LYS A 120 3.87 -22.78 -8.87
C LYS A 120 4.18 -23.98 -8.01
N LYS A 121 5.35 -24.58 -8.22
CA LYS A 121 5.84 -25.70 -7.40
C LYS A 121 7.03 -25.31 -6.54
N ASN A 122 7.83 -24.36 -7.02
CA ASN A 122 9.09 -23.97 -6.40
C ASN A 122 9.04 -22.53 -5.92
N ASP A 123 9.88 -22.20 -4.92
CA ASP A 123 10.03 -20.86 -4.36
C ASP A 123 10.38 -19.82 -5.44
N LYS A 124 11.17 -20.22 -6.43
CA LYS A 124 11.52 -19.38 -7.58
C LYS A 124 10.30 -19.01 -8.44
N ASP A 125 9.36 -19.93 -8.63
CA ASP A 125 8.14 -19.66 -9.39
C ASP A 125 7.22 -18.70 -8.61
N TRP A 126 7.18 -18.83 -7.29
CA TRP A 126 6.51 -17.86 -6.42
C TRP A 126 7.17 -16.50 -6.47
N CYS A 127 8.49 -16.42 -6.36
CA CYS A 127 9.23 -15.17 -6.47
C CYS A 127 8.97 -14.47 -7.80
N LEU A 128 9.03 -15.21 -8.91
CA LEU A 128 8.78 -14.66 -10.24
C LEU A 128 7.33 -14.16 -10.38
N PHE A 129 6.38 -14.89 -9.81
CA PHE A 129 4.97 -14.49 -9.81
C PHE A 129 4.74 -13.23 -8.96
N LEU A 130 5.27 -13.16 -7.75
CA LEU A 130 5.00 -12.07 -6.81
C LEU A 130 5.73 -10.79 -7.20
N PHE A 131 6.99 -10.90 -7.61
CA PHE A 131 7.89 -9.75 -7.72
C PHE A 131 8.48 -9.55 -9.12
N GLY A 132 8.22 -10.46 -10.03
CA GLY A 132 8.70 -10.34 -11.41
C GLY A 132 10.18 -10.68 -11.55
N SER A 133 10.69 -10.44 -12.76
CA SER A 133 11.99 -10.92 -13.20
C SER A 133 13.17 -10.21 -12.56
N GLU A 134 13.02 -8.94 -12.17
CA GLU A 134 14.10 -8.13 -11.61
C GLU A 134 14.47 -8.61 -10.21
N ILE A 135 13.48 -8.65 -9.31
CA ILE A 135 13.67 -9.13 -7.94
C ILE A 135 13.97 -10.63 -7.92
N CYS A 136 13.32 -11.43 -8.78
CA CYS A 136 13.67 -12.85 -8.95
C CYS A 136 15.13 -13.03 -9.35
N ALA A 137 15.64 -12.17 -10.23
CA ALA A 137 17.02 -12.29 -10.70
C ALA A 137 18.03 -11.91 -9.62
N GLU A 138 17.68 -10.95 -8.76
CA GLU A 138 18.49 -10.60 -7.60
C GLU A 138 18.56 -11.75 -6.58
N ILE A 139 17.45 -12.44 -6.34
CA ILE A 139 17.36 -13.53 -5.36
C ILE A 139 17.96 -14.84 -5.88
N TYR A 140 17.64 -15.23 -7.12
CA TYR A 140 17.96 -16.55 -7.69
C TYR A 140 18.92 -16.49 -8.89
N GLY A 141 19.47 -15.33 -9.22
CA GLY A 141 20.37 -15.13 -10.37
C GLY A 141 19.64 -15.06 -11.70
N LYS A 142 19.83 -16.04 -12.60
CA LYS A 142 19.19 -15.96 -13.93
C LYS A 142 17.67 -16.25 -13.84
N CYS A 143 16.84 -15.25 -14.11
CA CYS A 143 15.39 -15.39 -14.31
C CYS A 143 14.95 -15.04 -15.75
N LYS A 144 13.72 -15.44 -16.10
CA LYS A 144 13.11 -15.10 -17.40
C LYS A 144 12.99 -13.58 -17.52
N LYS A 145 13.52 -12.98 -18.58
CA LYS A 145 13.50 -11.52 -18.75
C LYS A 145 12.10 -11.01 -19.12
N GLY A 146 11.76 -9.82 -18.65
CA GLY A 146 10.57 -9.08 -19.10
C GLY A 146 9.25 -9.55 -18.48
N MET A 147 9.30 -10.29 -17.37
CA MET A 147 8.09 -10.64 -16.61
C MET A 147 7.92 -9.66 -15.46
N GLU A 148 6.84 -8.87 -15.50
CA GLU A 148 6.44 -8.02 -14.38
C GLU A 148 5.84 -8.86 -13.24
N GLY A 149 6.08 -8.44 -12.00
CA GLY A 149 5.47 -9.06 -10.83
C GLY A 149 3.98 -8.77 -10.75
N HIS A 150 3.23 -9.66 -10.12
CA HIS A 150 1.82 -9.43 -9.85
C HIS A 150 1.62 -8.52 -8.64
N LEU A 151 0.57 -7.71 -8.67
CA LEU A 151 0.12 -6.97 -7.51
C LEU A 151 -0.78 -7.85 -6.62
N PRO A 152 -0.76 -7.64 -5.29
CA PRO A 152 -1.61 -8.39 -4.34
C PRO A 152 -3.07 -7.90 -4.38
N VAL A 153 -3.70 -7.96 -5.55
CA VAL A 153 -5.09 -7.54 -5.73
C VAL A 153 -6.05 -8.56 -5.12
N LEU A 154 -7.21 -8.07 -4.68
CA LEU A 154 -8.23 -8.92 -4.05
C LEU A 154 -8.64 -10.12 -4.92
N SER A 155 -8.79 -9.93 -6.24
CA SER A 155 -9.09 -11.00 -7.19
C SER A 155 -8.01 -12.08 -7.30
N CYS A 156 -6.83 -11.85 -6.73
CA CYS A 156 -5.75 -12.82 -6.64
C CYS A 156 -5.70 -13.46 -5.25
N VAL A 157 -5.61 -12.65 -4.19
CA VAL A 157 -5.35 -13.15 -2.83
C VAL A 157 -6.50 -13.97 -2.24
N ILE A 158 -7.76 -13.74 -2.65
CA ILE A 158 -8.93 -14.50 -2.17
C ILE A 158 -8.94 -15.98 -2.59
N TYR A 159 -8.02 -16.37 -3.48
CA TYR A 159 -7.92 -17.73 -4.00
C TYR A 159 -6.77 -18.53 -3.38
N PHE A 160 -5.94 -17.91 -2.53
CA PHE A 160 -4.95 -18.63 -1.77
C PHE A 160 -5.61 -19.36 -0.59
N SER A 161 -5.24 -20.61 -0.43
CA SER A 161 -5.51 -21.37 0.79
C SER A 161 -4.67 -20.81 1.95
N GLN A 162 -5.09 -21.08 3.19
CA GLN A 162 -4.32 -20.67 4.36
C GLN A 162 -2.90 -21.27 4.36
N VAL A 163 -2.75 -22.50 3.87
CA VAL A 163 -1.44 -23.15 3.71
C VAL A 163 -0.54 -22.37 2.73
N GLU A 164 -1.09 -21.95 1.57
CA GLU A 164 -0.36 -21.11 0.62
C GLU A 164 -0.01 -19.75 1.21
N ILE A 165 -0.94 -19.11 1.92
CA ILE A 165 -0.69 -17.81 2.57
C ILE A 165 0.48 -17.93 3.56
N GLN A 166 0.44 -18.91 4.47
CA GLN A 166 1.49 -19.14 5.45
C GLN A 166 2.85 -19.44 4.77
N MET A 167 2.85 -20.30 3.75
CA MET A 167 4.05 -20.62 2.98
C MET A 167 4.64 -19.38 2.31
N ILE A 168 3.83 -18.55 1.64
CA ILE A 168 4.31 -17.34 0.97
C ILE A 168 4.87 -16.34 1.99
N ILE A 169 4.24 -16.17 3.16
CA ILE A 169 4.77 -15.30 4.22
C ILE A 169 6.15 -15.80 4.67
N LYS A 170 6.34 -17.12 4.85
CA LYS A 170 7.64 -17.73 5.17
C LYS A 170 8.69 -17.48 4.10
N LEU A 171 8.33 -17.58 2.81
CA LEU A 171 9.24 -17.25 1.71
C LEU A 171 9.65 -15.78 1.73
N ILE A 172 8.69 -14.86 1.93
CA ILE A 172 8.99 -13.44 2.02
C ILE A 172 9.89 -13.13 3.22
N TYR A 173 9.68 -13.79 4.36
CA TYR A 173 10.58 -13.67 5.51
C TYR A 173 12.02 -14.07 5.15
N GLN A 174 12.22 -15.21 4.50
CA GLN A 174 13.55 -15.64 4.07
C GLN A 174 14.21 -14.64 3.12
N TRP A 175 13.46 -14.12 2.14
CA TRP A 175 13.98 -13.10 1.24
C TRP A 175 14.27 -11.76 1.94
N PHE A 176 13.45 -11.39 2.92
CA PHE A 176 13.69 -10.22 3.77
C PHE A 176 15.01 -10.34 4.55
N LEU A 177 15.31 -11.51 5.14
CA LEU A 177 16.56 -11.71 5.88
C LEU A 177 17.80 -11.57 4.98
N MET A 178 17.69 -11.95 3.70
CA MET A 178 18.81 -11.91 2.76
C MET A 178 19.00 -10.55 2.08
N PHE A 179 17.91 -9.87 1.71
CA PHE A 179 17.94 -8.69 0.84
C PHE A 179 17.40 -7.41 1.51
N GLY A 180 16.97 -7.50 2.77
CA GLY A 180 16.27 -6.42 3.45
C GLY A 180 14.80 -6.29 3.02
N MET A 181 14.12 -5.30 3.59
CA MET A 181 12.71 -5.06 3.29
C MET A 181 12.59 -4.26 2.00
N LYS A 182 11.84 -4.80 1.04
CA LYS A 182 11.46 -4.11 -0.20
C LYS A 182 9.99 -3.71 -0.16
N ASP A 183 9.65 -2.70 -0.93
CA ASP A 183 8.29 -2.18 -1.05
C ASP A 183 7.34 -3.30 -1.50
N GLU A 184 7.75 -4.10 -2.48
CA GLU A 184 6.98 -5.25 -2.98
C GLU A 184 6.76 -6.32 -1.91
N PHE A 185 7.78 -6.59 -1.09
CA PHE A 185 7.67 -7.55 0.03
C PHE A 185 6.62 -7.07 1.02
N SER A 186 6.69 -5.79 1.39
CA SER A 186 5.77 -5.19 2.36
C SER A 186 4.32 -5.16 1.87
N MET A 187 4.10 -4.86 0.59
CA MET A 187 2.76 -4.86 -0.03
C MET A 187 2.14 -6.26 -0.01
N TRP A 188 2.91 -7.27 -0.42
CA TRP A 188 2.44 -8.65 -0.41
C TRP A 188 2.21 -9.16 1.02
N LEU A 189 3.10 -8.87 1.97
CA LEU A 189 2.91 -9.20 3.38
C LEU A 189 1.63 -8.58 3.95
N TYR A 190 1.39 -7.30 3.67
CA TYR A 190 0.19 -6.62 4.15
C TYR A 190 -1.08 -7.33 3.66
N ALA A 191 -1.16 -7.64 2.36
CA ALA A 191 -2.33 -8.31 1.81
C ALA A 191 -2.49 -9.75 2.32
N LEU A 192 -1.40 -10.51 2.42
CA LEU A 192 -1.42 -11.89 2.91
C LEU A 192 -1.82 -11.96 4.38
N LEU A 193 -1.28 -11.07 5.22
CA LEU A 193 -1.68 -10.97 6.62
C LEU A 193 -3.16 -10.57 6.77
N ALA A 194 -3.71 -9.76 5.86
CA ALA A 194 -5.13 -9.42 5.88
C ALA A 194 -6.03 -10.64 5.59
N CYS A 195 -5.52 -11.58 4.80
CA CYS A 195 -6.19 -12.83 4.42
C CYS A 195 -5.91 -13.99 5.38
N LEU A 196 -4.97 -13.85 6.32
CA LEU A 196 -4.63 -14.88 7.30
C LEU A 196 -5.78 -15.08 8.29
N ASP A 197 -6.28 -16.30 8.40
CA ASP A 197 -7.38 -16.64 9.31
C ASP A 197 -6.94 -16.62 10.78
N LYS A 198 -7.91 -16.40 11.67
CA LYS A 198 -7.71 -16.42 13.13
C LYS A 198 -8.67 -17.44 13.74
N PRO A 199 -8.27 -18.22 14.75
CA PRO A 199 -6.94 -18.26 15.37
C PRO A 199 -5.88 -18.83 14.41
N VAL A 200 -4.64 -18.42 14.63
CA VAL A 200 -3.46 -18.92 13.91
C VAL A 200 -2.89 -20.09 14.71
N ASP A 201 -2.33 -21.09 14.03
CA ASP A 201 -1.67 -22.22 14.70
C ASP A 201 -0.48 -21.75 15.55
N ASP A 202 -0.24 -22.38 16.69
CA ASP A 202 0.80 -21.97 17.65
C ASP A 202 2.20 -21.88 17.01
N ASP A 203 2.55 -22.86 16.17
CA ASP A 203 3.82 -22.87 15.41
C ASP A 203 3.96 -21.65 14.49
N PHE A 204 2.86 -21.24 13.85
CA PHE A 204 2.88 -20.08 12.96
C PHE A 204 2.83 -18.76 13.74
N GLN A 205 2.19 -18.76 14.91
CA GLN A 205 2.20 -17.64 15.83
C GLN A 205 3.62 -17.35 16.34
N GLU A 206 4.38 -18.37 16.78
CA GLU A 206 5.79 -18.24 17.18
C GLU A 206 6.64 -17.67 16.03
N PHE A 207 6.44 -18.18 14.81
CA PHE A 207 7.08 -17.65 13.61
C PHE A 207 6.77 -16.16 13.36
N LEU A 208 5.53 -15.72 13.56
CA LEU A 208 5.18 -14.30 13.41
C LEU A 208 5.85 -13.41 14.47
N GLU A 209 6.09 -13.94 15.67
CA GLU A 209 6.84 -13.25 16.73
C GLU A 209 8.33 -13.14 16.40
N GLU A 210 8.92 -14.20 15.84
CA GLU A 210 10.29 -14.19 15.32
C GLU A 210 10.44 -13.14 14.21
N PHE A 211 9.55 -13.18 13.20
CA PHE A 211 9.57 -12.24 12.10
C PHE A 211 9.45 -10.79 12.60
N ARG A 212 8.54 -10.53 13.54
CA ARG A 212 8.43 -9.21 14.17
C ARG A 212 9.74 -8.76 14.81
N SER A 213 10.43 -9.66 15.50
CA SER A 213 11.69 -9.37 16.20
C SER A 213 12.79 -9.01 15.21
N GLU A 214 12.92 -9.77 14.12
CA GLU A 214 13.86 -9.48 13.04
C GLU A 214 13.56 -8.17 12.32
N CYS A 215 12.28 -7.83 12.07
CA CYS A 215 11.91 -6.51 11.54
C CYS A 215 12.35 -5.36 12.46
N LYS A 216 12.19 -5.51 13.78
CA LYS A 216 12.65 -4.48 14.74
C LYS A 216 14.17 -4.36 14.74
N LYS A 217 14.87 -5.49 14.70
CA LYS A 217 16.34 -5.53 14.64
C LYS A 217 16.84 -4.85 13.37
N TYR A 218 16.28 -5.18 12.22
CA TYR A 218 16.59 -4.56 10.92
C TYR A 218 16.43 -3.04 10.95
N VAL A 219 15.31 -2.54 11.48
CA VAL A 219 15.07 -1.09 11.61
C VAL A 219 16.06 -0.43 12.58
N LYS A 220 16.46 -1.12 13.66
CA LYS A 220 17.38 -0.53 14.63
C LYS A 220 18.83 -0.51 14.15
N GLU A 221 19.27 -1.59 13.48
CA GLU A 221 20.68 -1.86 13.21
C GLU A 221 21.08 -1.57 11.77
N GLN A 222 20.20 -1.83 10.79
CA GLN A 222 20.54 -1.72 9.37
C GLN A 222 19.94 -0.49 8.71
N ASN A 223 18.64 -0.26 8.88
CA ASN A 223 17.96 0.85 8.20
C ASN A 223 16.89 1.53 9.08
N PRO A 224 17.27 2.55 9.87
CA PRO A 224 16.35 3.27 10.75
C PRO A 224 15.33 4.15 10.03
N ALA A 225 15.55 4.38 8.72
CA ALA A 225 14.61 5.10 7.87
C ALA A 225 13.60 4.17 7.19
N ASP A 226 13.75 2.84 7.32
CA ASP A 226 12.84 1.88 6.71
C ASP A 226 11.46 1.90 7.39
N LYS A 227 10.52 2.57 6.72
CA LYS A 227 9.15 2.72 7.19
C LYS A 227 8.36 1.41 7.07
N TYR A 228 8.69 0.56 6.10
CA TYR A 228 7.95 -0.65 5.77
C TYR A 228 8.23 -1.75 6.80
N ALA A 229 9.51 -2.00 7.10
CA ALA A 229 9.90 -2.97 8.13
C ALA A 229 9.32 -2.60 9.49
N TYR A 230 9.34 -1.30 9.84
CA TYR A 230 8.70 -0.84 11.07
C TYR A 230 7.18 -1.01 11.02
N PHE A 231 6.53 -0.68 9.90
CA PHE A 231 5.09 -0.83 9.76
C PHE A 231 4.64 -2.29 9.94
N ILE A 232 5.30 -3.23 9.28
CA ILE A 232 5.05 -4.67 9.45
C ILE A 232 5.27 -5.08 10.92
N SER A 233 6.34 -4.61 11.57
CA SER A 233 6.57 -4.91 12.99
C SER A 233 5.44 -4.43 13.92
N VAL A 234 4.83 -3.28 13.62
CA VAL A 234 3.69 -2.73 14.38
C VAL A 234 2.41 -3.48 14.07
N LEU A 235 2.21 -3.89 12.82
CA LEU A 235 1.06 -4.65 12.38
C LEU A 235 1.02 -6.03 13.05
N LEU A 236 2.15 -6.75 13.03
CA LEU A 236 2.33 -8.04 13.71
C LEU A 236 2.10 -7.89 15.22
N ALA A 237 2.71 -6.89 15.85
CA ALA A 237 2.56 -6.64 17.29
C ALA A 237 1.10 -6.47 17.74
N LYS A 238 0.30 -5.75 16.95
CA LYS A 238 -1.07 -5.38 17.35
C LYS A 238 -2.12 -6.40 16.95
N ASN A 239 -1.91 -7.09 15.83
CA ASN A 239 -2.94 -7.95 15.26
C ASN A 239 -2.70 -9.42 15.57
N PHE A 240 -1.46 -9.84 15.80
CA PHE A 240 -1.13 -11.26 15.92
C PHE A 240 -0.44 -11.55 17.26
N CYS A 241 0.61 -10.82 17.62
CA CYS A 241 1.39 -11.07 18.85
C CYS A 241 0.84 -10.42 20.13
N ALA A 242 -0.46 -10.11 20.19
CA ALA A 242 -1.09 -9.52 21.37
C ALA A 242 -1.91 -10.59 22.08
N ASN A 243 -1.28 -11.24 23.07
CA ASN A 243 -1.98 -12.01 24.12
C ASN A 243 -2.47 -11.06 25.20
#